data_AF-A0A5E6N2U1-F1
#
_entry.id   AF-A0A5E6N2U1-F1
#
_cell.length_a   1.000
_cell.length_b   1.000
_cell.length_c   1.000
_cell.angle_alpha   90.00
_cell.angle_beta   90.00
_cell.angle_gamma   90.00
#
_symmetry.space_group_name_H-M   'P 1'
#
loop_
_entity.id
_entity.type
_entity.pdbx_description
1 polymer ?
#
loop_
_entity_poly.entity_id
_entity_poly.type
_entity_poly.pdbx_seq_one_letter_code
_entity_poly.pdbx_strand_id
1 'polypeptide(L)' 'MVKIRLARGGAKKKPFYSIVATDSRKRRDSGYIERLGYLIQLLVDKKLGLPSKKIE' A
#
# COMPACT_ATOMS: atom_id res chain seq x y z
N MET A 1 -7.77 0.07 -20.36
CA MET A 1 -7.08 -1.22 -20.15
C MET A 1 -6.89 -1.42 -18.67
N VAL A 2 -7.16 -2.62 -18.16
CA VAL A 2 -6.99 -2.93 -16.73
C VAL A 2 -5.50 -3.03 -16.41
N LYS A 3 -5.08 -2.40 -15.33
CA LYS A 3 -3.71 -2.42 -14.81
C LYS A 3 -3.74 -2.65 -13.30
N ILE A 4 -2.74 -3.34 -12.79
CA ILE A 4 -2.49 -3.45 -11.36
C ILE A 4 -1.73 -2.20 -10.91
N ARG A 5 -2.20 -1.56 -9.83
CA ARG A 5 -1.63 -0.32 -9.30
C ARG A 5 -1.59 -0.36 -7.77
N LEU A 6 -0.83 0.56 -7.18
CA LEU A 6 -0.85 0.83 -5.75
C LEU A 6 -1.76 2.02 -5.44
N ALA A 7 -2.81 1.79 -4.66
CA ALA A 7 -3.63 2.86 -4.08
C ALA A 7 -2.98 3.32 -2.77
N ARG A 8 -2.81 4.63 -2.60
CA ARG A 8 -2.16 5.18 -1.41
C ARG A 8 -3.19 5.54 -0.35
N GLY A 9 -2.99 5.02 0.85
CA GLY A 9 -3.67 5.43 2.07
C GLY A 9 -2.69 5.81 3.17
N GLY A 10 -3.21 5.97 4.38
CA GLY A 10 -2.42 6.33 5.57
C GLY A 10 -2.25 7.84 5.77
N ALA A 11 -1.49 8.19 6.80
CA ALA A 11 -1.28 9.57 7.21
C ALA A 11 0.01 10.17 6.62
N LYS A 12 0.21 11.47 6.80
CA LYS A 12 1.49 12.13 6.47
C LYS A 12 2.63 11.41 7.20
N LYS A 13 3.71 11.08 6.47
CA LYS A 13 4.86 10.30 6.94
C LYS A 13 4.57 8.85 7.38
N LYS A 14 3.35 8.33 7.18
CA LYS A 14 2.98 6.92 7.43
C LYS A 14 2.11 6.39 6.29
N PRO A 15 2.66 6.26 5.06
CA PRO A 15 1.90 5.77 3.92
C PRO A 15 1.64 4.28 4.04
N PHE A 16 0.48 3.87 3.56
CA PHE A 16 0.12 2.48 3.35
C PHE A 16 -0.30 2.29 1.89
N TYR A 17 -0.02 1.13 1.31
CA TYR A 17 -0.33 0.86 -0.09
C TYR A 17 -1.21 -0.38 -0.21
N SER A 18 -2.32 -0.27 -0.95
CA SER A 18 -3.15 -1.42 -1.33
C SER A 18 -2.88 -1.79 -2.78
N ILE A 19 -2.77 -3.07 -3.07
CA ILE A 19 -2.65 -3.59 -4.44
C ILE A 19 -4.07 -3.67 -5.02
N VAL A 20 -4.31 -2.95 -6.10
CA VAL A 20 -5.64 -2.84 -6.72
C VAL A 20 -5.58 -3.10 -8.22
N ALA A 21 -6.62 -3.74 -8.76
CA ALA A 21 -6.85 -3.84 -10.20
C ALA A 21 -7.79 -2.71 -10.63
N THR A 22 -7.37 -1.87 -11.58
CA THR A 22 -8.17 -0.71 -12.03
C THR A 22 -7.97 -0.40 -13.51
N ASP A 23 -8.95 0.23 -14.16
CA ASP A 23 -8.77 0.73 -15.52
C ASP A 23 -7.78 1.90 -15.51
N SER A 24 -6.93 1.96 -16.54
CA SER A 24 -5.87 2.93 -16.65
C SER A 24 -6.31 4.39 -16.57
N ARG A 25 -7.55 4.70 -16.94
CA ARG A 25 -8.14 6.05 -16.94
C ARG A 25 -8.66 6.50 -15.57
N LYS A 26 -8.80 5.58 -14.62
CA LYS A 26 -9.33 5.90 -13.29
C LYS A 26 -8.28 6.59 -12.42
N ARG A 27 -8.77 7.43 -11.49
CA ARG A 27 -7.94 8.15 -10.51
C ARG A 27 -7.20 7.13 -9.63
N ARG A 28 -6.03 7.52 -9.11
CA ARG A 28 -5.15 6.61 -8.36
C ARG A 28 -5.81 5.98 -7.13
N ASP A 29 -6.55 6.80 -6.37
CA ASP A 29 -7.03 6.44 -5.03
C ASP A 29 -8.54 6.12 -5.01
N SER A 30 -9.22 6.00 -6.17
CA SER A 30 -10.65 5.70 -6.25
C SER A 30 -11.05 4.85 -7.45
N GLY A 31 -12.22 4.19 -7.35
CA GLY A 31 -12.86 3.52 -8.49
C GLY A 31 -12.08 2.34 -9.07
N TYR A 32 -11.38 1.57 -8.23
CA TYR A 32 -10.80 0.29 -8.62
C TYR A 32 -11.90 -0.78 -8.75
N ILE A 33 -11.64 -1.77 -9.61
CA ILE A 33 -12.55 -2.90 -9.85
C ILE A 33 -12.52 -3.82 -8.63
N GLU A 34 -11.30 -4.15 -8.17
CA GLU A 34 -11.08 -5.06 -7.05
C GLU A 34 -9.79 -4.70 -6.29
N ARG A 35 -9.78 -4.96 -4.98
CA ARG A 35 -8.59 -4.90 -4.13
C ARG A 35 -8.02 -6.31 -3.96
N LEU A 36 -6.83 -6.52 -4.51
CA LEU A 36 -6.15 -7.82 -4.53
C LEU A 36 -5.39 -8.13 -3.24
N GLY A 37 -5.01 -7.08 -2.49
CA GLY A 37 -4.30 -7.25 -1.23
C GLY A 37 -3.67 -5.97 -0.73
N TYR A 38 -2.77 -6.14 0.23
CA TYR A 38 -2.15 -5.05 0.98
C TYR A 38 -0.64 -5.18 0.99
N LEU A 39 0.04 -4.05 0.83
CA LEU A 39 1.47 -3.92 1.07
C LEU A 39 1.68 -3.02 2.29
N ILE A 40 1.99 -3.63 3.43
CA ILE A 40 2.42 -2.90 4.62
C ILE A 40 3.90 -2.59 4.42
N GLN A 41 4.20 -1.37 3.98
CA GLN A 41 5.59 -0.90 3.97
C GLN A 41 5.93 -0.36 5.36
N LEU A 42 6.68 -1.14 6.13
CA LEU A 42 7.33 -0.65 7.34
C LEU A 42 8.39 0.37 6.91
N LEU A 43 8.15 1.64 7.23
CA LEU A 43 9.24 2.60 7.27
C LEU A 43 10.13 2.21 8.45
N VAL A 44 11.31 1.65 8.14
CA VAL A 44 12.34 1.42 9.15
C VAL A 44 12.83 2.80 9.57
N ASP A 45 12.20 3.37 10.59
CA ASP A 45 12.80 4.43 11.37
C ASP A 45 14.07 3.84 11.99
N LYS A 46 15.25 4.17 11.45
CA LYS A 46 16.56 3.84 12.04
C LYS A 46 16.72 4.29 13.51
N LYS A 47 15.75 5.03 14.07
CA LYS A 47 15.75 5.55 15.44
C LYS A 47 14.81 4.83 16.42
N LEU A 48 13.95 3.92 15.98
CA LEU A 48 13.06 3.20 16.88
C LEU A 48 13.51 1.75 16.91
N GLY A 49 14.14 1.35 18.02
CA GLY A 49 14.58 -0.01 18.32
C GLY A 49 13.40 -0.98 18.47
N LEU A 50 12.69 -1.22 17.37
CA LEU A 50 11.63 -2.20 17.30
C LEU A 50 12.29 -3.58 17.22
N PRO A 51 12.03 -4.49 18.18
CA PRO A 51 12.50 -5.86 18.06
C PRO A 51 11.80 -6.48 16.85
N SER A 52 12.61 -6.86 15.86
CA SER A 52 12.18 -7.62 14.70
C SER A 52 11.68 -8.98 15.16
N LYS A 53 10.40 -9.07 15.51
CA LYS A 53 9.76 -10.35 15.79
C LYS A 53 9.57 -11.05 14.44
N LYS A 54 10.51 -11.94 14.13
CA LYS A 54 10.35 -12.94 13.07
C LYS A 54 9.08 -13.72 13.40
N ILE A 55 8.13 -13.68 12.47
CA ILE A 55 7.03 -14.64 12.45
C ILE A 55 7.66 -15.88 11.81
N GLU A 56 7.73 -16.98 12.55
CA GLU A 56 8.14 -18.30 12.06
C GLU A 56 7.16 -18.82 11.00
#